data_AF-A0A496P2E4-F1
#
_entry.id   AF-A0A496P2E4-F1
#
_cell.length_a   1.000
_cell.length_b   1.000
_cell.length_c   1.000
_cell.angle_alpha   90.00
_cell.angle_beta   90.00
_cell.angle_gamma   90.00
#
_symmetry.space_group_name_H-M   'P 1'
#
loop_
_entity.id
_entity.type
_entity.pdbx_description
1 polymer ?
#
loop_
_entity_poly.entity_id
_entity_poly.type
_entity_poly.pdbx_seq_one_letter_code
_entity_poly.pdbx_strand_id
1 'polypeptide(L)'
;GTMGVGGEIFVFDMGEPVKIVDLAERMIRLSGFEPNIDIKIVYTGLRPGEKLYEELLSDGTKTLPTHHEKIMISKDETMEFEKINTLTQKIYDLAKESNKIEVVRTLKEIVKEFKSNNSVYQQLD
;
A
#
# COMPACT_ATOMS: atom_id res chain seq x y z
N GLY A 1 2.93 5.79 -28.99
CA GLY A 1 1.53 5.33 -29.05
C GLY A 1 1.01 5.26 -27.64
N THR A 2 -0.16 5.83 -27.37
CA THR A 2 -0.81 5.79 -26.05
C THR A 2 -1.41 4.39 -25.83
N MET A 3 -1.09 3.75 -24.70
CA MET A 3 -1.47 2.36 -24.42
C MET A 3 -2.85 2.21 -23.75
N GLY A 4 -3.51 3.30 -23.36
CA GLY A 4 -4.76 3.27 -22.58
C GLY A 4 -5.98 3.69 -23.40
N VAL A 5 -7.11 3.02 -23.14
CA VAL A 5 -8.45 3.37 -23.65
C VAL A 5 -9.21 4.21 -22.60
N GLY A 6 -8.76 4.21 -21.34
CA GLY A 6 -9.30 4.97 -20.23
C GLY A 6 -9.95 4.06 -19.18
N GLY A 7 -9.59 4.26 -17.91
CA GLY A 7 -10.12 3.49 -16.78
C GLY A 7 -9.29 2.26 -16.39
N GLU A 8 -8.18 1.99 -17.07
CA GLU A 8 -7.26 0.94 -16.69
C GLU A 8 -6.32 1.37 -15.56
N ILE A 9 -6.09 0.47 -14.60
CA ILE A 9 -5.06 0.62 -13.56
C ILE A 9 -3.86 -0.21 -14.00
N PHE A 10 -2.73 0.45 -14.28
CA PHE A 10 -1.51 -0.23 -14.69
C PHE A 10 -0.65 -0.57 -13.47
N VAL A 11 -0.18 -1.82 -13.43
CA VAL A 11 0.70 -2.34 -12.38
C VAL A 11 2.00 -2.81 -13.03
N PHE A 12 3.13 -2.47 -12.42
CA PHE A 12 4.44 -2.89 -12.87
C PHE A 12 4.89 -4.15 -12.15
N ASP A 13 5.50 -5.05 -12.91
CA ASP A 13 6.31 -6.12 -12.32
C ASP A 13 7.58 -5.51 -11.71
N MET A 14 7.64 -5.50 -10.38
CA MET A 14 8.77 -4.97 -9.61
C MET A 14 9.93 -5.96 -9.47
N GLY A 15 9.76 -7.20 -9.95
CA GLY A 15 10.72 -8.28 -9.78
C GLY A 15 10.83 -8.74 -8.32
N GLU A 16 12.02 -9.20 -7.95
CA GLU A 16 12.26 -9.81 -6.64
C GLU A 16 12.24 -8.78 -5.50
N PRO A 17 11.58 -9.10 -4.36
CA PRO A 17 11.55 -8.22 -3.21
C PRO A 17 12.95 -8.06 -2.60
N VAL A 18 13.25 -6.85 -2.15
CA VAL A 18 14.54 -6.52 -1.51
C VAL A 18 14.32 -6.27 -0.02
N LYS A 19 15.13 -6.90 0.83
CA LYS A 19 15.10 -6.66 2.27
C LYS A 19 15.72 -5.31 2.61
N ILE A 20 15.06 -4.53 3.47
CA ILE A 20 15.53 -3.20 3.89
C ILE A 20 16.88 -3.28 4.62
N VAL A 21 17.14 -4.35 5.38
CA VAL A 21 18.44 -4.55 6.05
C VAL A 21 19.59 -4.70 5.05
N ASP A 22 19.38 -5.45 3.96
CA ASP A 22 20.40 -5.66 2.93
C ASP A 22 20.71 -4.34 2.20
N LEU A 23 19.67 -3.54 1.96
CA LEU A 23 19.83 -2.20 1.40
C LEU A 23 20.65 -1.28 2.32
N ALA A 24 20.34 -1.27 3.62
CA ALA A 24 21.06 -0.47 4.60
C ALA A 24 22.54 -0.87 4.69
N GLU A 25 22.85 -2.16 4.76
CA GLU A 25 24.23 -2.65 4.73
C GLU A 25 24.96 -2.24 3.45
N ARG A 26 24.29 -2.35 2.31
CA ARG A 26 24.87 -1.96 1.02
C ARG A 26 25.20 -0.47 0.98
N MET A 27 24.32 0.39 1.51
CA MET A 27 24.56 1.83 1.58
C MET A 27 25.76 2.19 2.47
N ILE A 28 25.91 1.50 3.60
CA ILE A 28 27.07 1.68 4.49
C ILE A 28 28.36 1.29 3.76
N ARG A 29 28.39 0.11 3.13
CA ARG A 29 29.56 -0.37 2.37
C ARG A 29 29.92 0.55 1.20
N LEU A 30 28.92 1.04 0.45
CA LEU A 30 29.13 1.99 -0.65
C LEU A 30 29.70 3.33 -0.18
N SER A 31 29.50 3.67 1.09
CA SER A 31 30.05 4.87 1.71
C SER A 31 31.48 4.68 2.24
N GLY A 32 32.07 3.49 2.08
CA GLY A 32 33.44 3.18 2.52
C GLY A 32 33.55 2.70 3.98
N PHE A 33 32.43 2.38 4.63
CA PHE A 33 32.37 1.96 6.04
C PHE A 33 31.98 0.49 6.18
N GLU A 34 32.36 -0.14 7.30
CA GLU A 34 31.97 -1.50 7.64
C GLU A 34 30.71 -1.54 8.52
N PRO A 35 29.61 -2.20 8.07
CA PRO A 35 28.39 -2.34 8.85
C PRO A 35 28.65 -3.02 10.19
N ASN A 36 28.04 -2.51 11.26
CA ASN A 36 28.19 -2.96 12.65
C ASN A 36 29.58 -2.75 13.28
N ILE A 37 30.53 -2.16 12.56
CA ILE A 37 31.82 -1.72 13.13
C ILE A 37 31.87 -0.19 13.15
N ASP A 38 31.85 0.44 11.99
CA ASP A 38 31.86 1.90 11.86
C ASP A 38 30.47 2.50 12.06
N ILE A 39 29.45 1.82 11.53
CA ILE A 39 28.05 2.26 11.58
C ILE A 39 27.16 1.09 12.04
N LYS A 40 26.56 1.23 13.23
CA LYS A 40 25.66 0.22 13.80
C LYS A 40 24.26 0.30 13.22
N ILE A 41 23.69 -0.85 12.86
CA ILE A 41 22.27 -0.97 12.49
C ILE A 41 21.46 -1.25 13.76
N VAL A 42 20.42 -0.45 14.00
CA VAL A 42 19.52 -0.60 15.16
C VAL A 42 18.10 -0.83 14.68
N TYR A 43 17.47 -1.91 15.16
CA TYR A 43 16.09 -2.24 14.86
C TYR A 43 15.15 -1.54 15.84
N THR A 44 14.28 -0.67 15.32
CA THR A 44 13.32 0.11 16.13
C THR A 44 11.92 -0.51 16.17
N GLY A 45 11.71 -1.63 15.49
CA GLY A 45 10.39 -2.24 15.31
C GLY A 45 9.56 -1.54 14.23
N LEU A 46 8.40 -2.12 13.93
CA LEU A 46 7.42 -1.57 12.99
C LEU A 46 6.62 -0.44 13.65
N ARG A 47 6.34 0.61 12.88
CA ARG A 47 5.44 1.69 13.28
C ARG A 47 3.99 1.26 13.10
N PRO A 48 3.04 1.90 13.80
CA PRO A 48 1.64 1.54 13.66
C PRO A 48 1.13 1.71 12.23
N GLY A 49 0.51 0.65 11.67
CA GLY A 49 0.06 0.63 10.28
C GLY A 49 1.08 0.07 9.28
N GLU A 50 2.35 -0.15 9.66
CA GLU A 50 3.36 -0.67 8.74
C GLU A 50 3.22 -2.17 8.49
N LYS A 51 3.46 -2.58 7.24
CA LYS A 51 3.55 -3.98 6.84
C LYS A 51 5.03 -4.43 6.80
N LEU A 52 5.28 -5.69 7.15
CA LEU A 52 6.61 -6.30 7.02
C LEU A 52 6.91 -6.71 5.57
N TYR A 53 5.87 -7.04 4.81
CA TYR A 53 5.90 -7.38 3.40
C TYR A 53 4.78 -6.62 2.68
N GLU A 54 5.10 -6.02 1.54
CA GLU A 54 4.08 -5.44 0.66
C GLU A 54 3.52 -6.51 -0.27
N GLU A 55 2.23 -6.40 -0.59
CA GLU A 55 1.57 -7.21 -1.60
C GLU A 55 1.65 -6.47 -2.93
N LEU A 56 2.10 -7.14 -4.00
CA LEU A 56 2.14 -6.55 -5.35
C LEU A 56 0.74 -6.32 -5.91
N LEU A 57 -0.21 -7.17 -5.52
CA LEU A 57 -1.61 -7.16 -5.94
C LEU A 57 -2.46 -7.62 -4.75
N SER A 58 -3.65 -7.06 -4.60
CA SER A 58 -4.61 -7.54 -3.60
C SER A 58 -5.05 -8.98 -3.94
N ASP A 59 -5.29 -9.79 -2.91
CA ASP A 59 -5.58 -11.24 -2.99
C ASP A 59 -6.73 -11.63 -3.95
N GLY A 60 -7.58 -10.68 -4.37
CA GLY A 60 -8.72 -10.90 -5.28
C GLY A 60 -8.57 -10.33 -6.69
N THR A 61 -7.50 -9.58 -6.96
CA THR A 61 -7.40 -8.78 -8.18
C THR A 61 -6.83 -9.61 -9.33
N LYS A 62 -7.56 -9.69 -10.44
CA LYS A 62 -7.09 -10.37 -11.65
C LYS A 62 -6.25 -9.41 -12.48
N THR A 63 -5.03 -9.79 -12.81
CA THR A 63 -4.22 -9.07 -13.79
C THR A 63 -4.44 -9.60 -15.20
N LEU A 64 -4.44 -8.68 -16.16
CA LEU A 64 -4.43 -8.97 -17.58
C LEU A 64 -3.06 -8.57 -18.14
N PRO A 65 -2.45 -9.39 -19.01
CA PRO A 65 -1.20 -9.03 -19.65
C PRO A 65 -1.40 -7.86 -20.62
N THR A 66 -0.35 -7.07 -20.83
CA THR A 66 -0.29 -6.07 -21.91
C THR A 66 0.70 -6.51 -22.99
N HIS A 67 0.96 -5.66 -23.98
CA HIS A 67 2.01 -5.89 -24.98
C HIS A 67 3.44 -5.89 -24.39
N HIS A 68 3.63 -5.40 -23.17
CA HIS A 68 4.93 -5.37 -22.51
C HIS A 68 4.92 -6.27 -21.28
N GLU A 69 5.88 -7.21 -21.19
CA GLU A 69 5.91 -8.26 -20.17
C GLU A 69 5.93 -7.72 -18.73
N LYS A 70 6.56 -6.56 -18.50
CA LYS A 70 6.60 -5.91 -17.18
C LYS A 70 5.42 -5.00 -16.84
N ILE A 71 4.42 -4.91 -17.71
CA ILE A 71 3.26 -4.02 -17.54
C ILE A 71 2.00 -4.87 -17.59
N MET A 72 1.21 -4.80 -16.52
CA MET A 72 -0.04 -5.52 -16.37
C MET A 72 -1.18 -4.52 -16.18
N ILE A 73 -2.40 -4.92 -16.54
CA ILE A 73 -3.62 -4.18 -16.21
C ILE A 73 -4.31 -4.89 -15.06
N SER A 74 -4.53 -4.16 -13.97
CA SER A 74 -5.32 -4.59 -12.83
C SER A 74 -6.80 -4.47 -13.15
N LYS A 75 -7.57 -5.54 -12.89
CA LYS A 75 -9.03 -5.55 -13.02
C LYS A 75 -9.66 -5.50 -11.63
N ASP A 76 -9.87 -4.29 -11.15
CA ASP A 76 -10.50 -4.01 -9.86
C ASP A 76 -12.02 -3.82 -9.97
N GLU A 77 -12.72 -4.03 -8.86
CA GLU A 77 -14.15 -3.76 -8.78
C GLU A 77 -14.40 -2.25 -8.82
N THR A 78 -15.39 -1.83 -9.61
CA THR A 78 -15.79 -0.43 -9.71
C THR A 78 -16.97 -0.13 -8.79
N MET A 79 -16.99 1.05 -8.18
CA MET A 79 -18.12 1.57 -7.42
C MET A 79 -18.82 2.69 -8.19
N GLU A 80 -20.15 2.78 -8.11
CA GLU A 80 -20.89 3.91 -8.68
C GLU A 80 -20.47 5.25 -8.05
N PHE A 81 -20.38 6.28 -8.90
CA PHE A 81 -19.91 7.61 -8.49
C PHE A 81 -20.74 8.19 -7.33
N GLU A 82 -22.07 8.12 -7.40
CA GLU A 82 -22.94 8.67 -6.37
C GLU A 82 -22.72 8.00 -5.00
N LYS A 83 -22.47 6.69 -5.02
CA LYS A 83 -22.20 5.92 -3.80
C LYS A 83 -20.85 6.30 -3.19
N ILE A 84 -19.79 6.36 -3.99
CA ILE A 84 -18.46 6.75 -3.47
C ILE A 84 -18.47 8.20 -3.01
N ASN A 85 -19.12 9.12 -3.73
CA ASN A 85 -19.23 10.53 -3.37
C ASN A 85 -19.93 10.71 -2.01
N THR A 86 -21.02 9.97 -1.78
CA THR A 86 -21.73 9.98 -0.48
C THR A 86 -20.84 9.50 0.66
N LEU A 87 -20.09 8.40 0.46
CA LEU A 87 -19.19 7.85 1.48
C LEU A 87 -17.99 8.77 1.76
N THR A 88 -17.43 9.40 0.72
CA THR A 88 -16.35 10.39 0.87
C THR A 88 -16.82 11.62 1.64
N GLN A 89 -18.03 12.11 1.36
CA GLN A 89 -18.61 13.22 2.12
C GLN A 89 -18.81 12.86 3.60
N LYS A 90 -19.33 11.66 3.89
CA LYS A 90 -19.46 11.14 5.26
C LYS A 90 -18.10 11.08 5.98
N ILE A 91 -17.05 10.60 5.32
CA ILE A 91 -15.68 10.59 5.88
C ILE A 91 -15.21 12.01 6.20
N TYR A 92 -15.43 12.95 5.30
CA TYR A 92 -15.02 14.34 5.49
C TYR A 92 -15.70 14.99 6.72
N ASP A 93 -17.00 14.75 6.90
CA ASP A 93 -17.73 15.28 8.05
C ASP A 93 -17.30 14.62 9.37
N LEU A 94 -17.10 13.30 9.40
CA LEU A 94 -16.55 12.58 10.56
C LEU A 94 -15.12 13.03 10.92
N ALA A 95 -14.32 13.35 9.91
CA ALA A 95 -12.94 13.83 10.10
C ALA A 95 -12.92 15.23 10.75
N LYS A 96 -13.86 16.12 10.41
CA LYS A 96 -14.00 17.43 11.07
C LYS A 96 -14.29 17.30 12.56
N GLU A 97 -15.08 16.30 12.93
CA GLU A 97 -15.42 15.99 14.33
C GLU A 97 -14.29 15.23 15.06
N SER A 98 -13.15 14.99 14.40
CA SER A 98 -12.02 14.21 14.93
C SER A 98 -12.39 12.77 15.33
N ASN A 99 -13.46 12.22 14.75
CA ASN A 99 -13.93 10.87 15.05
C ASN A 99 -13.16 9.81 14.25
N LYS A 100 -11.91 9.55 14.66
CA LYS A 100 -10.98 8.67 13.95
C LYS A 100 -11.47 7.23 13.79
N ILE A 101 -12.18 6.70 14.80
CA ILE A 101 -12.73 5.34 14.77
C ILE A 101 -13.77 5.23 13.66
N GLU A 102 -14.72 6.17 13.60
CA GLU A 102 -15.77 6.15 12.59
C GLU A 102 -15.25 6.45 11.18
N VAL A 103 -14.21 7.27 11.06
CA VAL A 103 -13.49 7.47 9.80
C VAL A 103 -12.91 6.14 9.30
N VAL A 104 -12.16 5.43 10.14
CA VAL A 104 -11.54 4.15 9.75
C VAL A 104 -12.61 3.08 9.48
N ARG A 105 -13.69 3.05 10.27
CA ARG A 105 -14.83 2.16 10.04
C ARG A 105 -15.48 2.42 8.69
N THR A 106 -15.73 3.68 8.34
CA THR A 106 -16.32 4.04 7.03
C THR A 106 -15.33 3.77 5.89
N LEU A 107 -14.03 3.98 6.10
CA LEU A 107 -13.00 3.67 5.11
C LEU A 107 -13.00 2.16 4.75
N LYS A 108 -13.22 1.30 5.73
CA LYS A 108 -13.32 -0.16 5.52
C LYS A 108 -14.59 -0.59 4.78
N GLU A 109 -15.65 0.22 4.81
CA GLU A 109 -16.83 0.00 3.96
C GLU A 109 -16.52 0.27 2.48
N ILE A 110 -15.58 1.20 2.21
CA ILE A 110 -15.13 1.55 0.87
C ILE A 110 -14.08 0.55 0.36
N VAL A 111 -13.06 0.28 1.17
CA VAL A 111 -11.90 -0.56 0.86
C VAL A 111 -11.96 -1.80 1.73
N LYS A 112 -12.67 -2.83 1.25
CA LYS A 112 -13.00 -4.04 2.04
C LYS A 112 -11.75 -4.85 2.43
N GLU A 113 -10.71 -4.76 1.63
CA GLU A 113 -9.42 -5.40 1.80
C GLU A 113 -8.50 -4.65 2.77
N PHE A 114 -8.91 -3.46 3.26
CA PHE A 114 -8.08 -2.65 4.15
C PHE A 114 -7.95 -3.28 5.55
N LYS A 115 -6.81 -3.95 5.77
CA LYS A 115 -6.38 -4.46 7.08
C LYS A 115 -5.51 -3.43 7.80
N SER A 116 -5.90 -3.02 8.98
CA SER A 116 -5.26 -2.00 9.80
C SER A 116 -4.10 -2.56 10.64
N ASN A 117 -3.28 -3.43 10.03
CA ASN A 117 -2.18 -4.15 10.66
C ASN A 117 -1.31 -3.26 11.57
N ASN A 118 -0.89 -3.79 12.72
CA ASN A 118 -0.04 -3.12 13.69
C ASN A 118 -0.60 -1.79 14.24
N SER A 119 -1.92 -1.55 14.17
CA SER A 119 -2.52 -0.28 14.65
C SER A 119 -3.68 -0.49 15.62
N VAL A 120 -4.09 0.58 16.31
CA VAL A 120 -5.27 0.57 17.20
C VAL A 120 -6.58 0.25 16.48
N TYR A 121 -6.60 0.34 15.15
CA TYR A 121 -7.78 0.06 14.35
C TYR A 121 -7.90 -1.41 13.93
N GLN A 122 -6.97 -2.28 14.34
CA GLN A 122 -7.09 -3.73 14.12
C GLN A 122 -8.37 -4.32 14.73
N GLN A 123 -8.91 -3.69 15.78
CA GLN A 123 -10.21 -4.06 16.36
C GLN A 123 -11.39 -3.89 15.40
N LEU A 124 -11.19 -3.18 14.28
CA LEU A 124 -12.18 -2.95 13.23
C LEU A 124 -11.91 -3.81 11.97
N ASP A 125 -10.85 -4.63 11.98
CA ASP A 125 -10.53 -5.59 10.92
C ASP A 125 -11.51 -6.77 10.89
#